data_AF-A0A940V3S2-F1
#
_entry.id   AF-A0A940V3S2-F1
#
_cell.length_a   1.000
_cell.length_b   1.000
_cell.length_c   1.000
_cell.angle_alpha   90.00
_cell.angle_beta   90.00
_cell.angle_gamma   90.00
#
_symmetry.space_group_name_H-M   'P 1'
#
loop_
_entity.id
_entity.type
_entity.pdbx_description
1 polymer ?
#
loop_
_entity_poly.entity_id
_entity_poly.type
_entity_poly.pdbx_seq_one_letter_code
_entity_poly.pdbx_strand_id
1 'polypeptide(L)'
;TAEAEGVRLYHENEKDIFGDVLERCVDIHTTFNKRLGAILDPANYIQVGSDPLAAIQQLDPWVEYLHIKDCRRSDGHIVKAGSGDGQIARILEQFLRNPLRQSVAMEPHLFEFASLKQLEKHMSGTPGSGKDVGVGGDYPDALTAFATGVGAFRQIAADQGVIV
;
A
#
# COMPACT_ATOMS: atom_id res chain seq x y z
N THR A 1 4.78 5.34 -26.89
CA THR A 1 4.31 4.48 -25.77
C THR A 1 5.04 4.91 -24.52
N ALA A 2 4.59 4.54 -23.31
CA ALA A 2 5.31 4.93 -22.07
C ALA A 2 6.81 4.55 -22.13
N GLU A 3 7.11 3.35 -22.62
CA GLU A 3 8.49 2.88 -22.86
C GLU A 3 9.29 3.80 -23.81
N ALA A 4 8.69 4.25 -24.91
CA ALA A 4 9.35 5.15 -25.87
C ALA A 4 9.69 6.52 -25.25
N GLU A 5 8.96 6.92 -24.22
CA GLU A 5 9.19 8.16 -23.45
C GLU A 5 10.07 7.91 -22.20
N GLY A 6 10.60 6.70 -22.00
CA GLY A 6 11.36 6.34 -20.81
C GLY A 6 10.54 6.27 -19.52
N VAL A 7 9.22 6.14 -19.62
CA VAL A 7 8.29 6.05 -18.49
C VAL A 7 7.98 4.59 -18.17
N ARG A 8 8.22 4.19 -16.92
CA ARG A 8 7.82 2.89 -16.36
C ARG A 8 6.40 2.97 -15.81
N LEU A 9 5.55 2.03 -16.23
CA LEU A 9 4.19 1.91 -15.70
C LEU A 9 4.15 0.89 -14.57
N TYR A 10 3.32 1.17 -13.57
CA TYR A 10 3.12 0.30 -12.44
C TYR A 10 1.64 0.05 -12.19
N HIS A 11 1.34 -1.09 -11.59
CA HIS A 11 0.04 -1.42 -11.06
C HIS A 11 0.14 -1.59 -9.54
N GLU A 12 -0.74 -0.92 -8.81
CA GLU A 12 -0.91 -1.04 -7.37
C GLU A 12 -2.11 -1.92 -7.07
N ASN A 13 -2.01 -2.77 -6.04
CA ASN A 13 -3.16 -3.51 -5.54
C ASN A 13 -4.11 -2.60 -4.75
N GLU A 14 -5.41 -2.63 -5.05
CA GLU A 14 -6.42 -1.77 -4.40
C GLU A 14 -7.75 -2.51 -4.29
N LYS A 15 -8.52 -2.24 -3.24
CA LYS A 15 -9.83 -2.84 -3.05
C LYS A 15 -10.81 -2.37 -4.14
N ASP A 16 -11.85 -3.15 -4.39
CA ASP A 16 -12.93 -2.83 -5.33
C ASP A 16 -12.51 -2.68 -6.82
N ILE A 17 -11.28 -3.07 -7.18
CA ILE A 17 -10.82 -3.21 -8.57
C ILE A 17 -10.39 -4.65 -8.87
N PHE A 18 -10.09 -4.97 -10.14
CA PHE A 18 -9.67 -6.34 -10.49
C PHE A 18 -8.36 -6.74 -9.81
N GLY A 19 -7.40 -5.83 -9.65
CA GLY A 19 -6.14 -6.09 -8.95
C GLY A 19 -6.25 -5.96 -7.42
N ASP A 20 -7.27 -6.55 -6.81
CA ASP A 20 -7.50 -6.46 -5.36
C ASP A 20 -6.82 -7.59 -4.57
N VAL A 21 -6.95 -8.82 -5.06
CA VAL A 21 -6.41 -10.04 -4.44
C VAL A 21 -5.19 -10.56 -5.20
N LEU A 22 -4.37 -11.33 -4.48
CA LEU A 22 -3.07 -11.81 -4.95
C LEU A 22 -3.15 -12.52 -6.31
N GLU A 23 -4.10 -13.44 -6.49
CA GLU A 23 -4.23 -14.23 -7.70
C GLU A 23 -4.48 -13.36 -8.94
N ARG A 24 -5.26 -12.28 -8.78
CA ARG A 24 -5.57 -11.35 -9.86
C ARG A 24 -4.42 -10.39 -10.14
N CYS A 25 -3.69 -9.96 -9.11
CA CYS A 25 -2.44 -9.22 -9.30
C CYS A 25 -1.41 -10.06 -10.07
N VAL A 26 -1.26 -11.35 -9.74
CA VAL A 26 -0.38 -12.28 -10.47
C VAL A 26 -0.82 -12.42 -11.93
N ASP A 27 -2.13 -12.55 -12.19
CA ASP A 27 -2.67 -12.59 -13.55
C ASP A 27 -2.29 -11.32 -14.34
N ILE A 28 -2.53 -10.13 -13.78
CA ILE A 28 -2.14 -8.86 -14.40
C ILE A 28 -0.65 -8.89 -14.78
N HIS A 29 0.23 -9.14 -13.81
CA HIS A 29 1.68 -9.06 -14.04
C HIS A 29 2.22 -10.13 -15.00
N THR A 30 1.58 -11.30 -15.03
CA THR A 30 1.88 -12.37 -15.99
C THR A 30 1.42 -11.98 -17.39
N THR A 31 0.16 -11.54 -17.53
CA THR A 31 -0.46 -11.13 -18.79
C THR A 31 0.30 -9.98 -19.46
N PHE A 32 0.73 -8.99 -18.67
CA PHE A 32 1.51 -7.87 -19.20
C PHE A 32 3.02 -8.18 -19.36
N ASN A 33 3.46 -9.39 -19.00
CA ASN A 33 4.81 -9.91 -19.20
C ASN A 33 5.91 -8.91 -18.82
N LYS A 34 5.87 -8.44 -17.56
CA LYS A 34 6.81 -7.46 -16.98
C LYS A 34 6.79 -6.05 -17.58
N ARG A 35 5.87 -5.71 -18.49
CA ARG A 35 5.67 -4.31 -18.93
C ARG A 35 5.07 -3.41 -17.86
N LEU A 36 4.44 -4.02 -16.85
CA LEU A 36 3.97 -3.36 -15.63
C LEU A 36 4.80 -3.86 -14.44
N GLY A 37 5.43 -2.93 -13.71
CA GLY A 37 5.95 -3.20 -12.38
C GLY A 37 4.81 -3.22 -11.35
N ALA A 38 5.05 -3.79 -10.17
CA ALA A 38 4.08 -3.84 -9.08
C ALA A 38 4.44 -2.82 -7.98
N ILE A 39 3.42 -2.11 -7.51
CA ILE A 39 3.42 -1.38 -6.24
C ILE A 39 2.67 -2.26 -5.26
N LEU A 40 3.30 -2.59 -4.13
CA LEU A 40 2.67 -3.38 -3.09
C LEU A 40 2.18 -2.46 -1.96
N ASP A 41 0.87 -2.48 -1.69
CA ASP A 41 0.25 -1.87 -0.52
C ASP A 41 -0.26 -2.98 0.42
N PRO A 42 0.37 -3.18 1.59
CA PRO A 42 -0.04 -4.21 2.54
C PRO A 42 -1.45 -4.02 3.10
N ALA A 43 -1.87 -2.78 3.36
CA ALA A 43 -3.17 -2.48 3.94
C ALA A 43 -4.32 -2.85 2.99
N ASN A 44 -4.15 -2.58 1.69
CA ASN A 44 -5.16 -2.90 0.69
C ASN A 44 -5.43 -4.42 0.63
N TYR A 45 -4.39 -5.26 0.76
CA TYR A 45 -4.58 -6.72 0.87
C TYR A 45 -5.34 -7.13 2.13
N ILE A 46 -5.03 -6.53 3.29
CA ILE A 46 -5.74 -6.82 4.55
C ILE A 46 -7.24 -6.53 4.40
N GLN A 47 -7.61 -5.43 3.74
CA GLN A 47 -9.00 -4.98 3.60
C GLN A 47 -9.86 -5.89 2.76
N VAL A 48 -9.26 -6.64 1.84
CA VAL A 48 -9.96 -7.65 1.02
C VAL A 48 -9.75 -9.08 1.54
N GLY A 49 -9.14 -9.22 2.72
CA GLY A 49 -8.91 -10.51 3.37
C GLY A 49 -7.72 -11.31 2.84
N SER A 50 -6.90 -10.73 1.95
CA SER A 50 -5.68 -11.33 1.42
C SER A 50 -4.51 -11.24 2.42
N ASP A 51 -3.46 -12.04 2.22
CA ASP A 51 -2.23 -12.01 3.02
C ASP A 51 -1.14 -11.21 2.30
N PRO A 52 -0.74 -10.05 2.83
CA PRO A 52 0.28 -9.23 2.18
C PRO A 52 1.69 -9.87 2.21
N LEU A 53 1.99 -10.77 3.16
CA LEU A 53 3.28 -11.46 3.18
C LEU A 53 3.36 -12.51 2.06
N ALA A 54 2.31 -13.29 1.86
CA ALA A 54 2.20 -14.18 0.70
C ALA A 54 2.27 -13.38 -0.61
N ALA A 55 1.66 -12.20 -0.64
CA ALA A 55 1.67 -11.36 -1.83
C ALA A 55 3.06 -10.89 -2.23
N ILE A 56 3.87 -10.36 -1.31
CA ILE A 56 5.24 -9.94 -1.67
C ILE A 56 6.12 -11.12 -2.07
N GLN A 57 5.91 -12.31 -1.51
CA GLN A 57 6.67 -13.51 -1.87
C GLN A 57 6.37 -13.97 -3.30
N GLN A 58 5.09 -13.94 -3.71
CA GLN A 58 4.69 -14.41 -5.04
C GLN A 58 4.89 -13.33 -6.11
N LEU A 59 4.69 -12.05 -5.78
CA LEU A 59 4.89 -10.93 -6.68
C LEU A 59 6.33 -10.42 -6.72
N ASP A 60 7.25 -11.06 -5.98
CA ASP A 60 8.67 -10.69 -5.89
C ASP A 60 9.32 -10.33 -7.25
N PRO A 61 9.06 -11.06 -8.37
CA PRO A 61 9.64 -10.75 -9.67
C PRO A 61 9.18 -9.44 -10.32
N TRP A 62 8.09 -8.84 -9.81
CA TRP A 62 7.48 -7.62 -10.36
C TRP A 62 7.45 -6.46 -9.37
N VAL A 63 7.54 -6.72 -8.06
CA VAL A 63 7.55 -5.67 -7.04
C VAL A 63 8.80 -4.82 -7.14
N GLU A 64 8.60 -3.54 -7.45
CA GLU A 64 9.63 -2.51 -7.60
C GLU A 64 9.43 -1.36 -6.59
N TYR A 65 8.20 -1.20 -6.09
CA TYR A 65 7.78 -0.13 -5.18
C TYR A 65 6.97 -0.70 -4.00
N LEU A 66 7.17 -0.13 -2.80
CA LEU A 66 6.44 -0.49 -1.60
C LEU A 66 5.74 0.74 -1.01
N HIS A 67 4.43 0.64 -0.76
CA HIS A 67 3.69 1.61 0.03
C HIS A 67 3.75 1.24 1.51
N ILE A 68 4.01 2.22 2.37
CA ILE A 68 3.98 2.07 3.82
C ILE A 68 2.63 2.55 4.32
N LYS A 69 1.71 1.59 4.38
CA LYS A 69 0.35 1.74 4.89
C LYS A 69 -0.01 0.45 5.62
N ASP A 70 -0.53 0.58 6.82
CA ASP A 70 -0.83 -0.55 7.70
C ASP A 70 -2.30 -0.48 8.12
N CYS A 71 -2.89 -1.64 8.39
CA CYS A 71 -4.31 -1.77 8.60
C CYS A 71 -4.60 -2.87 9.62
N ARG A 72 -5.57 -2.63 10.50
CA ARG A 72 -6.10 -3.65 11.41
C ARG A 72 -7.07 -4.56 10.67
N ARG A 73 -6.81 -5.86 10.69
CA ARG A 73 -7.68 -6.88 10.08
C ARG A 73 -9.04 -6.97 10.75
N SER A 74 -9.14 -6.63 12.03
CA SER A 74 -10.40 -6.72 12.80
C SER A 74 -11.50 -5.78 12.31
N ASP A 75 -11.13 -4.59 11.86
CA ASP A 75 -12.07 -3.50 11.56
C ASP A 75 -11.71 -2.72 10.28
N GLY A 76 -10.66 -3.11 9.57
CA GLY A 76 -10.20 -2.47 8.35
C GLY A 76 -9.56 -1.09 8.57
N HIS A 77 -9.39 -0.62 9.80
CA HIS A 77 -8.92 0.73 10.05
C HIS A 77 -7.44 0.88 9.69
N ILE A 78 -7.12 1.96 8.96
CA ILE A 78 -5.72 2.31 8.70
C ILE A 78 -5.07 2.75 10.00
N VAL A 79 -3.84 2.31 10.24
CA VAL A 79 -3.06 2.66 11.43
C VAL A 79 -1.61 2.91 11.03
N LYS A 80 -0.84 3.50 11.94
CA LYS A 80 0.59 3.72 11.70
C LYS A 80 1.30 2.37 11.50
N ALA A 81 2.35 2.38 10.69
CA ALA A 81 3.17 1.20 10.44
C ALA A 81 3.58 0.49 11.73
N GLY A 82 3.39 -0.83 11.79
CA GLY A 82 3.71 -1.67 12.94
C GLY A 82 2.63 -1.70 14.03
N SER A 83 1.51 -0.99 13.83
CA SER A 83 0.34 -1.05 14.73
C SER A 83 -0.84 -1.81 14.11
N GLY A 84 -0.71 -2.29 12.88
CA GLY A 84 -1.71 -3.11 12.21
C GLY A 84 -1.21 -4.53 11.92
N ASP A 85 -1.97 -5.22 11.08
CA ASP A 85 -1.75 -6.61 10.69
C ASP A 85 -1.06 -6.72 9.32
N GLY A 86 -0.56 -5.62 8.76
CA GLY A 86 0.10 -5.55 7.46
C GLY A 86 1.52 -6.12 7.43
N GLN A 87 2.09 -6.50 8.59
CA GLN A 87 3.42 -7.14 8.69
C GLN A 87 4.58 -6.34 8.06
N ILE A 88 4.52 -5.00 8.14
CA ILE A 88 5.43 -4.06 7.48
C ILE A 88 6.91 -4.43 7.65
N ALA A 89 7.34 -4.80 8.86
CA ALA A 89 8.72 -5.20 9.12
C ALA A 89 9.16 -6.42 8.25
N ARG A 90 8.33 -7.47 8.18
CA ARG A 90 8.64 -8.67 7.39
C ARG A 90 8.63 -8.41 5.90
N ILE A 91 7.68 -7.58 5.45
CA ILE A 91 7.58 -7.15 4.06
C ILE A 91 8.79 -6.31 3.68
N LEU A 92 9.23 -5.38 4.53
CA LEU A 92 10.43 -4.59 4.30
C LEU A 92 11.68 -5.48 4.18
N GLU A 93 11.82 -6.48 5.06
CA GLU A 93 12.93 -7.45 5.00
C GLU A 93 12.93 -8.19 3.64
N GLN A 94 11.78 -8.71 3.19
CA GLN A 94 11.65 -9.37 1.90
C GLN A 94 11.90 -8.39 0.73
N PHE A 95 11.38 -7.16 0.83
CA PHE A 95 11.55 -6.12 -0.17
C PHE A 95 13.04 -5.84 -0.39
N LEU A 96 13.81 -5.66 0.68
CA LEU A 96 15.23 -5.29 0.59
C LEU A 96 16.17 -6.42 0.13
N ARG A 97 15.68 -7.67 0.02
CA ARG A 97 16.48 -8.79 -0.53
C ARG A 97 16.86 -8.58 -2.00
N ASN A 98 16.09 -7.77 -2.73
CA ASN A 98 16.42 -7.38 -4.09
C ASN A 98 17.05 -5.97 -4.09
N PRO A 99 18.36 -5.84 -4.33
CA PRO A 99 19.07 -4.56 -4.29
C PRO A 99 18.69 -3.61 -5.43
N LEU A 100 17.93 -4.09 -6.44
CA LEU A 100 17.46 -3.27 -7.55
C LEU A 100 16.16 -2.51 -7.23
N ARG A 101 15.50 -2.82 -6.11
CA ARG A 101 14.27 -2.13 -5.70
C ARG A 101 14.59 -0.72 -5.25
N GLN A 102 13.83 0.22 -5.79
CA GLN A 102 14.29 1.61 -5.86
C GLN A 102 13.60 2.51 -4.84
N SER A 103 12.41 2.15 -4.35
CA SER A 103 11.58 3.14 -3.68
C SER A 103 10.57 2.57 -2.71
N VAL A 104 10.36 3.35 -1.66
CA VAL A 104 9.31 3.20 -0.67
C VAL A 104 8.57 4.53 -0.60
N ALA A 105 7.23 4.52 -0.62
CA ALA A 105 6.42 5.73 -0.41
C ALA A 105 5.64 5.64 0.90
N MET A 106 5.54 6.78 1.56
CA MET A 106 4.75 6.92 2.78
C MET A 106 3.30 7.28 2.42
N GLU A 107 2.37 6.36 2.65
CA GLU A 107 0.94 6.58 2.47
C GLU A 107 0.16 6.24 3.74
N PRO A 108 0.49 6.86 4.88
CA PRO A 108 0.03 6.36 6.17
C PRO A 108 -1.49 6.56 6.39
N HIS A 109 -2.16 7.39 5.58
CA HIS A 109 -3.63 7.62 5.60
C HIS A 109 -4.18 7.78 7.03
N LEU A 110 -3.44 8.51 7.88
CA LEU A 110 -3.70 8.70 9.31
C LEU A 110 -4.56 9.92 9.64
N PHE A 111 -4.99 10.68 8.65
CA PHE A 111 -5.85 11.84 8.85
C PHE A 111 -6.91 11.90 7.75
N GLU A 112 -8.18 12.06 8.13
CA GLU A 112 -9.25 12.26 7.14
C GLU A 112 -9.07 13.60 6.42
N PHE A 113 -8.76 13.55 5.13
CA PHE A 113 -8.75 14.74 4.29
C PHE A 113 -10.18 15.14 3.92
N ALA A 114 -10.63 16.31 4.37
CA ALA A 114 -11.98 16.83 4.11
C ALA A 114 -12.32 17.00 2.61
N SER A 115 -11.32 17.05 1.73
CA SER A 115 -11.47 17.29 0.29
C SER A 115 -11.94 16.05 -0.51
N LEU A 116 -11.69 14.83 -0.06
CA LEU A 116 -12.18 13.61 -0.74
C LEU A 116 -13.71 13.51 -0.68
N LYS A 117 -14.32 13.85 0.47
CA LYS A 117 -15.78 13.91 0.66
C LYS A 117 -16.48 14.90 -0.29
N GLN A 118 -15.76 15.91 -0.80
CA GLN A 118 -16.29 16.85 -1.80
C GLN A 118 -16.19 16.32 -3.24
N LEU A 119 -15.22 15.48 -3.56
CA LEU A 119 -15.07 14.87 -4.89
C LEU A 119 -16.03 13.70 -5.10
N GLU A 120 -16.29 12.89 -4.06
CA GLU A 120 -17.21 11.75 -4.11
C GLU A 120 -18.68 12.16 -4.35
N LYS A 121 -19.08 13.37 -3.92
CA LYS A 121 -20.43 13.92 -4.14
C LYS A 121 -20.84 14.05 -5.62
N HIS A 122 -19.88 13.99 -6.55
CA HIS A 122 -20.13 14.12 -7.99
C HIS A 122 -20.12 12.79 -8.77
N MET A 123 -19.94 11.64 -8.10
CA MET A 123 -20.10 10.33 -8.74
C MET A 123 -21.51 9.77 -8.47
N SER A 124 -22.39 9.88 -9.47
CA SER A 124 -23.81 9.49 -9.38
C SER A 124 -24.11 8.03 -9.78
N GLY A 125 -23.15 7.12 -9.60
CA GLY A 125 -23.39 5.67 -9.62
C GLY A 125 -23.27 5.13 -8.21
N THR A 126 -23.91 4.01 -7.88
CA THR A 126 -23.57 3.24 -6.66
C THR A 126 -22.14 2.74 -6.83
N PRO A 127 -21.12 3.37 -6.20
CA PRO A 127 -19.77 2.84 -6.25
C PRO A 127 -19.76 1.58 -5.37
N GLY A 128 -18.78 0.69 -5.57
CA GLY A 128 -18.58 -0.51 -4.74
C GLY A 128 -18.79 -0.19 -3.27
N SER A 129 -19.30 -1.14 -2.49
CA SER A 129 -19.75 -0.99 -1.10
C SER A 129 -18.62 -0.65 -0.11
N GLY A 130 -17.66 0.17 -0.51
CA GLY A 130 -16.55 0.71 0.24
C GLY A 130 -17.09 1.29 1.53
N LYS A 131 -17.20 0.42 2.52
CA LYS A 131 -17.36 0.79 3.91
C LYS A 131 -16.24 1.79 4.16
N ASP A 132 -16.60 2.95 4.69
CA ASP A 132 -15.66 3.98 5.10
C ASP A 132 -14.49 3.29 5.78
N VAL A 133 -13.31 3.38 5.17
CA VAL A 133 -12.11 2.87 5.82
C VAL A 133 -11.81 3.84 6.92
N GLY A 134 -12.16 3.46 8.15
CA GLY A 134 -11.90 4.31 9.28
C GLY A 134 -10.40 4.60 9.38
N VAL A 135 -10.07 5.85 9.63
CA VAL A 135 -8.71 6.26 9.93
C VAL A 135 -8.47 6.03 11.43
N GLY A 136 -7.49 5.21 11.76
CA GLY A 136 -7.10 4.92 13.13
C GLY A 136 -6.16 5.99 13.67
N GLY A 137 -6.68 6.86 14.53
CA GLY A 137 -5.91 7.79 15.34
C GLY A 137 -6.51 9.19 15.36
N ASP A 138 -6.52 9.80 16.55
CA ASP A 138 -6.94 11.18 16.75
C ASP A 138 -5.73 12.10 16.64
N TYR A 139 -5.40 12.49 15.40
CA TYR A 139 -4.30 13.44 15.14
C TYR A 139 -4.84 14.87 15.02
N PRO A 140 -4.15 15.87 15.60
CA PRO A 140 -4.62 17.25 15.59
C PRO A 140 -4.60 17.89 14.19
N ASP A 141 -3.72 17.43 13.30
CA ASP A 141 -3.58 17.92 11.93
C ASP A 141 -2.86 16.89 11.03
N ALA A 142 -2.93 17.12 9.71
CA ALA A 142 -2.34 16.24 8.70
C ALA A 142 -0.80 16.14 8.79
N LEU A 143 -0.11 17.20 9.21
CA LEU A 143 1.35 17.20 9.33
C LEU A 143 1.79 16.31 10.49
N THR A 144 1.11 16.40 11.63
CA THR A 144 1.32 15.56 12.81
C THR A 144 1.05 14.09 12.49
N ALA A 145 -0.02 13.82 11.73
CA ALA A 145 -0.34 12.48 11.26
C ALA A 145 0.76 11.91 10.35
N PHE A 146 1.20 12.67 9.35
CA PHE A 146 2.27 12.28 8.44
C PHE A 146 3.60 12.06 9.18
N ALA A 147 3.99 12.99 10.05
CA ALA A 147 5.20 12.88 10.86
C ALA A 147 5.17 11.64 11.77
N THR A 148 4.00 11.31 12.34
CA THR A 148 3.82 10.09 13.12
C THR A 148 4.01 8.84 12.27
N GLY A 149 3.44 8.82 11.06
CA GLY A 149 3.62 7.72 10.10
C GLY A 149 5.09 7.51 9.73
N VAL A 150 5.79 8.59 9.38
CA VAL A 150 7.24 8.57 9.06
C VAL A 150 8.06 8.09 10.25
N GLY A 151 7.79 8.60 11.46
CA GLY A 151 8.51 8.21 12.67
C GLY A 151 8.35 6.72 12.98
N ALA A 152 7.14 6.18 12.84
CA ALA A 152 6.87 4.76 13.03
C ALA A 152 7.64 3.88 12.02
N PHE A 153 7.64 4.26 10.74
CA PHE A 153 8.39 3.52 9.72
C PHE A 153 9.90 3.57 9.94
N ARG A 154 10.44 4.76 10.28
CA ARG A 154 11.87 4.92 10.60
C ARG A 154 12.30 4.04 11.75
N GLN A 155 11.47 3.89 12.79
CA GLN A 155 11.78 2.99 13.89
C GLN A 155 11.87 1.54 13.41
N ILE A 156 10.91 1.06 12.61
CA ILE A 156 10.93 -0.29 12.04
C ILE A 156 12.19 -0.53 11.22
N ALA A 157 12.56 0.42 10.35
CA ALA A 157 13.75 0.32 9.53
C ALA A 157 15.03 0.32 10.39
N ALA A 158 15.12 1.19 11.39
CA ALA A 158 16.25 1.26 12.31
C ALA A 158 16.44 -0.04 13.10
N ASP A 159 15.34 -0.65 13.58
CA ASP A 159 15.36 -1.94 14.27
C ASP A 159 15.88 -3.09 13.39
N GLN A 160 15.84 -2.92 12.06
CA GLN A 160 16.37 -3.84 11.06
C GLN A 160 17.77 -3.46 10.55
N GLY A 161 18.37 -2.39 11.08
CA GLY A 161 19.66 -1.88 10.60
C GLY A 161 19.60 -1.23 9.21
N VAL A 162 18.40 -0.84 8.76
CA VAL A 162 18.16 -0.17 7.48
C VAL A 162 18.13 1.35 7.70
N ILE A 163 18.85 2.09 6.86
CA ILE A 163 18.84 3.56 6.87
C ILE A 163 17.81 4.02 5.83
N VAL A 164 16.80 4.78 6.28
CA VAL A 164 15.70 5.33 5.47
C VAL A 164 15.47 6.81 5.72
#